data_AF-A0A7J7D7U3-F1
#
_entry.id   AF-A0A7J7D7U3-F1
#
_cell.length_a   1.000
_cell.length_b   1.000
_cell.length_c   1.000
_cell.angle_alpha   90.00
_cell.angle_beta   90.00
_cell.angle_gamma   90.00
#
_symmetry.space_group_name_H-M   'P 1'
#
loop_
_entity.id
_entity.type
_entity.pdbx_description
1 polymer ?
#
loop_
_entity_poly.entity_id
_entity_poly.type
_entity_poly.pdbx_seq_one_letter_code
_entity_poly.pdbx_strand_id
1 'polypeptide(L)'
;MTKYHVFFVSTPAIGNLVPIVEFAHRLVHRDRRISATVLIITFSERPILNEYVRSRAASTKEIKFVHLPTEDPLSPDQYQSSLAYLSLFYEKHKSHVKHAITEQSELDAATDTVRIAGLFVDMFSTSMIDVANELGIPSYIFFASPASFLGLMLHLPILDTQLATELVDSETELIIPSFVNPLPHSVLPSIVLERKDAYSCDLVLAEELERGIKLLMDGDGEIGRKVKEMMEKSRMAVMENGSSYVSLGSLIDKLTANN
;
A
#
# COMPACT_ATOMS: atom_id res chain seq x y z
N MET A 1 -3.07 17.36 25.21
CA MET A 1 -3.66 17.25 23.86
C MET A 1 -3.40 15.84 23.39
N THR A 2 -4.43 15.08 23.03
CA THR A 2 -4.28 13.70 22.54
C THR A 2 -3.47 13.72 21.25
N LYS A 3 -2.50 12.81 21.15
CA LYS A 3 -1.72 12.53 19.95
C LYS A 3 -2.18 11.23 19.31
N TYR A 4 -2.03 11.14 18.00
CA TYR A 4 -2.45 10.03 17.17
C TYR A 4 -1.24 9.47 16.45
N HIS A 5 -0.90 8.23 16.73
CA HIS A 5 0.26 7.56 16.16
C HIS A 5 -0.17 6.65 15.02
N VAL A 6 0.43 6.82 13.85
CA VAL A 6 0.22 5.95 12.69
C VAL A 6 1.48 5.19 12.35
N PHE A 7 1.31 3.94 11.91
CA PHE A 7 2.40 3.10 11.43
C PHE A 7 2.35 2.98 9.92
N PHE A 8 3.51 2.81 9.29
CA PHE A 8 3.65 2.55 7.87
C PHE A 8 4.50 1.30 7.67
N VAL A 9 4.02 0.36 6.87
CA VAL A 9 4.79 -0.75 6.31
C VAL A 9 4.76 -0.61 4.79
N SER A 10 5.91 -0.78 4.16
CA SER A 10 6.06 -0.59 2.72
C SER A 10 6.94 -1.67 2.12
N THR A 11 6.70 -1.96 0.85
CA THR A 11 7.64 -2.62 -0.05
C THR A 11 8.98 -1.90 0.00
N PRO A 12 10.05 -2.62 0.35
CA PRO A 12 11.42 -2.09 0.29
C PRO A 12 11.87 -2.00 -1.17
N ALA A 13 11.24 -1.09 -1.89
CA ALA A 13 11.57 -0.64 -3.23
C ALA A 13 11.40 0.88 -3.26
N ILE A 14 12.29 1.61 -3.95
CA ILE A 14 12.25 3.08 -3.97
C ILE A 14 10.91 3.61 -4.52
N GLY A 15 10.31 2.89 -5.47
CA GLY A 15 8.99 3.24 -6.04
C GLY A 15 7.84 3.21 -5.03
N ASN A 16 8.00 2.49 -3.92
CA ASN A 16 6.98 2.36 -2.87
C ASN A 16 7.36 3.16 -1.62
N LEU A 17 8.63 3.02 -1.20
CA LEU A 17 9.14 3.61 0.04
C LEU A 17 9.25 5.14 -0.04
N VAL A 18 9.67 5.71 -1.17
CA VAL A 18 9.76 7.17 -1.27
C VAL A 18 8.37 7.82 -1.18
N PRO A 19 7.37 7.39 -1.97
CA PRO A 19 6.04 8.01 -1.90
C PRO A 19 5.36 7.86 -0.54
N ILE A 20 5.48 6.72 0.13
CA ILE A 20 4.82 6.51 1.43
C ILE A 20 5.48 7.34 2.55
N VAL A 21 6.80 7.54 2.50
CA VAL A 21 7.51 8.42 3.45
C VAL A 21 7.14 9.89 3.21
N GLU A 22 7.03 10.32 1.95
CA GLU A 22 6.56 11.67 1.61
C GLU A 22 5.10 11.87 2.03
N PHE A 23 4.26 10.83 1.92
CA PHE A 23 2.90 10.86 2.44
C PHE A 23 2.87 11.00 3.97
N ALA A 24 3.67 10.22 4.70
CA ALA A 24 3.82 10.35 6.15
C ALA A 24 4.29 11.75 6.56
N HIS A 25 5.24 12.33 5.82
CA HIS A 25 5.72 13.69 6.04
C HIS A 25 4.60 14.72 5.91
N ARG A 26 3.80 14.65 4.84
CA ARG A 26 2.65 15.54 4.64
C ARG A 26 1.61 15.40 5.74
N LEU A 27 1.39 14.17 6.24
CA LEU A 27 0.43 13.90 7.30
C LEU A 27 0.86 14.58 8.63
N VAL A 28 2.09 14.37 9.07
CA VAL A 28 2.60 14.94 10.35
C VAL A 28 2.79 16.46 10.29
N HIS A 29 3.13 17.01 9.11
CA HIS A 29 3.25 18.46 8.93
C HIS A 29 1.89 19.17 8.97
N ARG A 30 0.85 18.49 8.53
CA ARG A 30 -0.48 19.07 8.41
C ARG A 30 -1.24 19.09 9.72
N ASP A 31 -1.03 18.08 10.57
CA ASP A 31 -1.60 18.06 11.92
C ASP A 31 -0.55 17.61 12.94
N ARG A 32 -0.17 18.55 13.82
CA ARG A 32 0.84 18.33 14.88
C ARG A 32 0.40 17.33 15.94
N ARG A 33 -0.88 16.92 15.95
CA ARG A 33 -1.36 15.82 16.79
C ARG A 33 -0.92 14.46 16.25
N ILE A 34 -0.57 14.36 14.97
CA ILE A 34 -0.18 13.10 14.35
C ILE A 34 1.33 12.88 14.46
N SER A 35 1.73 11.68 14.87
CA SER A 35 3.10 11.16 14.77
C SER A 35 3.13 9.92 13.88
N ALA A 36 4.27 9.66 13.26
CA ALA A 36 4.44 8.55 12.33
C ALA A 36 5.65 7.69 12.67
N THR A 37 5.50 6.38 12.54
CA THR A 37 6.62 5.42 12.49
C THR A 37 6.56 4.65 11.18
N VAL A 38 7.67 4.63 10.45
CA VAL A 38 7.87 3.77 9.28
C VAL A 38 8.66 2.54 9.74
N LEU A 39 8.03 1.37 9.64
CA LEU A 39 8.63 0.08 9.93
C LEU A 39 9.36 -0.41 8.68
N ILE A 40 10.69 -0.54 8.80
CA ILE A 40 11.60 -0.84 7.70
C ILE A 40 11.91 -2.32 7.72
N ILE A 41 11.28 -3.03 6.78
CA ILE A 41 11.64 -4.39 6.41
C ILE A 41 12.79 -4.31 5.40
N THR A 42 13.90 -4.99 5.67
CA THR A 42 15.13 -4.86 4.88
C THR A 42 15.34 -6.07 4.00
N PHE A 43 15.49 -5.88 2.69
CA PHE A 43 16.08 -6.91 1.82
C PHE A 43 17.60 -6.82 1.87
N SER A 44 18.26 -7.97 1.99
CA SER A 44 19.70 -8.09 1.79
C SER A 44 20.13 -7.42 0.49
N GLU A 45 21.29 -6.77 0.50
CA GLU A 45 21.95 -6.22 -0.70
C GLU A 45 21.26 -5.03 -1.41
N ARG A 46 20.50 -4.19 -0.68
CA ARG A 46 19.90 -2.96 -1.22
C ARG A 46 20.53 -1.67 -0.63
N PRO A 47 21.77 -1.28 -1.01
CA PRO A 47 22.46 -0.14 -0.41
C PRO A 47 21.73 1.20 -0.59
N ILE A 48 21.03 1.38 -1.71
CA ILE A 48 20.27 2.60 -2.02
C ILE A 48 19.11 2.80 -1.02
N LEU A 49 18.42 1.73 -0.63
CA LEU A 49 17.31 1.82 0.33
C LEU A 49 17.83 2.16 1.73
N ASN A 50 18.91 1.51 2.15
CA ASN A 50 19.52 1.77 3.45
C ASN A 50 20.04 3.20 3.56
N GLU A 51 20.65 3.72 2.49
CA GLU A 51 21.09 5.13 2.44
C GLU A 51 19.90 6.09 2.46
N TYR A 52 18.83 5.79 1.71
CA TYR A 52 17.62 6.60 1.73
C TYR A 52 17.01 6.69 3.13
N VAL A 53 16.81 5.54 3.80
CA VAL A 53 16.26 5.48 5.17
C VAL A 53 17.16 6.22 6.14
N ARG A 54 18.48 5.98 6.09
CA ARG A 54 19.47 6.67 6.94
C ARG A 54 19.41 8.19 6.76
N SER A 55 19.42 8.66 5.52
CA SER A 55 19.35 10.07 5.17
C SER A 55 18.06 10.71 5.71
N ARG A 56 16.92 10.04 5.53
CA ARG A 56 15.63 10.54 6.00
C ARG A 56 15.51 10.53 7.52
N ALA A 57 15.95 9.47 8.19
CA ALA A 57 16.00 9.40 9.64
C ALA A 57 16.89 10.49 10.27
N ALA A 58 17.97 10.91 9.59
CA ALA A 58 18.80 12.02 10.03
C ALA A 58 18.15 13.40 9.80
N SER A 59 17.25 13.51 8.83
CA SER A 59 16.67 14.79 8.40
C SER A 59 15.43 15.25 9.20
N THR A 60 14.70 14.33 9.83
CA THR A 60 13.47 14.66 10.57
C THR A 60 13.37 13.92 11.89
N LYS A 61 12.82 14.61 12.91
CA LYS A 61 12.47 14.02 14.21
C LYS A 61 10.98 13.70 14.34
N GLU A 62 10.17 14.11 13.36
CA GLU A 62 8.70 13.97 13.38
C GLU A 62 8.25 12.59 12.89
N ILE A 63 9.09 11.92 12.11
CA ILE A 63 8.88 10.56 11.62
C ILE A 63 9.98 9.67 12.19
N LYS A 64 9.60 8.60 12.87
CA LYS A 64 10.53 7.56 13.33
C LYS A 64 10.71 6.52 12.23
N PHE A 65 11.93 6.04 12.07
CA PHE A 65 12.25 4.91 11.19
C PHE A 65 12.77 3.77 12.07
N VAL A 66 12.09 2.63 12.04
CA VAL A 66 12.42 1.47 12.89
C VAL A 66 12.74 0.30 11.99
N HIS A 67 13.99 -0.16 11.99
CA HIS A 67 14.37 -1.39 11.31
C HIS A 67 13.84 -2.58 12.09
N LEU A 68 13.08 -3.43 11.41
CA LEU A 68 12.66 -4.71 11.97
C LEU A 68 13.82 -5.72 11.93
N PRO A 69 13.79 -6.75 12.78
CA PRO A 69 14.74 -7.86 12.69
C PRO A 69 14.74 -8.46 11.27
N THR A 70 15.92 -8.87 10.83
CA THR A 70 16.12 -9.50 9.52
C THR A 70 15.74 -10.97 9.56
N GLU A 71 15.00 -11.40 8.55
CA GLU A 71 14.66 -12.80 8.31
C GLU A 71 15.68 -13.48 7.38
N ASP A 72 15.84 -14.79 7.54
CA ASP A 72 16.67 -15.59 6.64
C ASP A 72 16.12 -15.54 5.20
N PRO A 73 16.99 -15.43 4.18
CA PRO A 73 16.58 -15.44 2.78
C PRO A 73 15.74 -16.67 2.45
N LEU A 74 14.67 -16.48 1.68
CA LEU A 74 13.89 -17.60 1.14
C LEU A 74 14.76 -18.39 0.15
N SER A 75 14.75 -19.71 0.28
CA SER A 75 15.46 -20.59 -0.65
C SER A 75 14.76 -20.57 -2.02
N PRO A 76 15.48 -20.65 -3.16
CA PRO A 76 14.88 -20.54 -4.51
C PRO A 76 13.77 -21.56 -4.82
N ASP A 77 13.74 -22.70 -4.12
CA ASP A 77 12.69 -23.71 -4.23
C ASP A 77 11.38 -23.34 -3.49
N GLN A 78 11.41 -22.33 -2.62
CA GLN A 78 10.27 -21.91 -1.80
C GLN A 78 9.28 -20.99 -2.51
N TYR A 79 9.65 -20.42 -3.67
CA TYR A 79 8.82 -19.49 -4.40
C TYR A 79 8.95 -19.70 -5.91
N GLN A 80 7.86 -19.46 -6.63
CA GLN A 80 7.79 -19.65 -8.09
C GLN A 80 7.66 -18.33 -8.86
N SER A 81 7.49 -17.20 -8.15
CA SER A 81 7.35 -15.87 -8.75
C SER A 81 7.82 -14.78 -7.78
N SER A 82 8.06 -13.58 -8.32
CA SER A 82 8.41 -12.39 -7.56
C SER A 82 7.35 -12.03 -6.50
N LEU A 83 6.06 -12.22 -6.82
CA LEU A 83 4.96 -11.99 -5.87
C LEU A 83 4.90 -13.02 -4.75
N ALA A 84 5.11 -14.30 -5.08
CA ALA A 84 5.13 -15.36 -4.09
C ALA A 84 6.28 -15.15 -3.09
N TYR A 85 7.44 -14.72 -3.59
CA TYR A 85 8.56 -14.32 -2.74
C TYR A 85 8.19 -13.18 -1.79
N LEU A 86 7.61 -12.08 -2.30
CA LEU A 86 7.18 -10.95 -1.46
C LEU A 86 6.16 -11.38 -0.40
N SER A 87 5.16 -12.17 -0.79
CA SER A 87 4.11 -12.69 0.10
C SER A 87 4.69 -13.48 1.27
N LEU A 88 5.51 -14.49 0.98
CA LEU A 88 6.18 -15.32 1.98
C LEU A 88 7.14 -14.49 2.86
N PHE A 89 7.84 -13.53 2.25
CA PHE A 89 8.75 -12.67 2.97
C PHE A 89 7.99 -11.81 3.98
N TYR A 90 6.85 -11.21 3.59
CA TYR A 90 5.99 -10.47 4.51
C TYR A 90 5.38 -11.36 5.58
N GLU A 91 4.99 -12.59 5.23
CA GLU A 91 4.44 -13.54 6.20
C GLU A 91 5.39 -13.78 7.37
N LYS A 92 6.69 -13.98 7.09
CA LYS A 92 7.72 -14.11 8.14
C LYS A 92 7.82 -12.86 9.04
N HIS A 93 7.63 -11.66 8.47
CA HIS A 93 7.75 -10.40 9.20
C HIS A 93 6.49 -10.00 9.99
N LYS A 94 5.35 -10.72 9.87
CA LYS A 94 4.12 -10.40 10.61
C LYS A 94 4.36 -10.30 12.13
N SER A 95 5.10 -11.26 12.68
CA SER A 95 5.41 -11.31 14.11
C SER A 95 6.24 -10.10 14.57
N HIS A 96 7.20 -9.67 13.74
CA HIS A 96 8.04 -8.50 14.01
C HIS A 96 7.26 -7.19 13.92
N VAL A 97 6.38 -7.04 12.94
CA VAL A 97 5.49 -5.88 12.83
C VAL A 97 4.56 -5.81 14.04
N LYS A 98 3.94 -6.94 14.41
CA LYS A 98 3.07 -7.03 15.59
C LYS A 98 3.81 -6.62 16.86
N HIS A 99 4.99 -7.19 17.08
CA HIS A 99 5.81 -6.86 18.25
C HIS A 99 6.16 -5.37 18.31
N ALA A 100 6.62 -4.78 17.20
CA ALA A 100 7.00 -3.36 17.16
C ALA A 100 5.82 -2.42 17.44
N ILE A 101 4.61 -2.76 16.95
CA ILE A 101 3.40 -1.97 17.22
C ILE A 101 2.97 -2.12 18.69
N THR A 102 2.97 -3.34 19.24
CA THR A 102 2.61 -3.59 20.64
C THR A 102 3.58 -2.90 21.60
N GLU A 103 4.89 -3.02 21.38
CA GLU A 103 5.91 -2.37 22.22
C GLU A 103 5.73 -0.84 22.22
N GLN A 104 5.49 -0.24 21.06
CA GLN A 104 5.21 1.19 20.96
C GLN A 104 3.87 1.54 21.64
N SER A 105 2.85 0.69 21.53
CA SER A 105 1.57 0.86 22.23
C SER A 105 1.71 0.88 23.75
N GLU A 106 2.57 0.00 24.31
CA GLU A 106 2.83 -0.08 25.75
C GLU A 106 3.55 1.18 26.25
N LEU A 107 4.54 1.67 25.48
CA LEU A 107 5.23 2.93 25.76
C LEU A 107 4.28 4.13 25.73
N ASP A 108 3.35 4.13 24.77
CA ASP A 108 2.36 5.20 24.58
C ASP A 108 1.29 5.19 25.67
N ALA A 109 0.87 4.00 26.12
CA ALA A 109 -0.07 3.81 27.24
C ALA A 109 0.47 4.41 28.55
N ALA A 110 1.78 4.35 28.78
CA ALA A 110 2.40 4.97 29.96
C ALA A 110 2.22 6.50 30.02
N THR A 111 1.89 7.14 28.90
CA THR A 111 1.69 8.60 28.80
C THR A 111 0.23 9.02 28.75
N ASP A 112 -0.72 8.07 28.70
CA ASP A 112 -2.20 8.23 28.64
C ASP A 112 -2.73 9.20 27.56
N THR A 113 -1.87 9.69 26.68
CA THR A 113 -2.16 10.81 25.77
C THR A 113 -1.90 10.49 24.32
N VAL A 114 -1.38 9.30 24.00
CA VAL A 114 -1.09 8.85 22.64
C VAL A 114 -2.00 7.66 22.29
N ARG A 115 -2.65 7.71 21.13
CA ARG A 115 -3.53 6.65 20.62
C ARG A 115 -3.03 6.14 19.28
N ILE A 116 -3.03 4.83 19.06
CA ILE A 116 -2.72 4.27 17.74
C ILE A 116 -3.93 4.46 16.82
N ALA A 117 -3.74 5.20 15.73
CA ALA A 117 -4.81 5.60 14.81
C ALA A 117 -4.91 4.71 13.56
N GLY A 118 -3.88 3.92 13.26
CA GLY A 118 -3.94 2.90 12.23
C GLY A 118 -2.60 2.50 11.62
N LEU A 119 -2.66 1.51 10.74
CA LEU A 119 -1.55 0.97 9.98
C LEU A 119 -1.76 1.21 8.48
N PHE A 120 -0.84 1.94 7.87
CA PHE A 120 -0.77 2.10 6.42
C PHE A 120 0.12 1.02 5.83
N VAL A 121 -0.40 0.32 4.82
CA VAL A 121 0.29 -0.74 4.08
C VAL A 121 0.29 -0.37 2.59
N ASP A 122 1.25 -0.86 1.83
CA ASP A 122 1.20 -0.73 0.37
C ASP A 122 0.58 -1.96 -0.31
N MET A 123 0.54 -1.91 -1.65
CA MET A 123 -0.11 -2.94 -2.47
C MET A 123 0.51 -4.34 -2.38
N PHE A 124 1.75 -4.49 -1.91
CA PHE A 124 2.40 -5.80 -1.75
C PHE A 124 2.57 -6.21 -0.29
N SER A 125 2.32 -5.31 0.66
CA SER A 125 2.38 -5.58 2.10
C SER A 125 0.98 -5.75 2.73
N THR A 126 -0.01 -6.16 1.94
CA THR A 126 -1.42 -6.29 2.38
C THR A 126 -1.63 -7.35 3.45
N SER A 127 -0.76 -8.36 3.54
CA SER A 127 -0.80 -9.36 4.61
C SER A 127 -0.62 -8.73 6.02
N MET A 128 -0.09 -7.51 6.12
CA MET A 128 -0.02 -6.76 7.38
C MET A 128 -1.39 -6.27 7.88
N ILE A 129 -2.44 -6.33 7.04
CA ILE A 129 -3.82 -6.07 7.47
C ILE A 129 -4.25 -7.09 8.52
N ASP A 130 -3.83 -8.35 8.41
CA ASP A 130 -4.09 -9.37 9.43
C ASP A 130 -3.53 -8.96 10.79
N VAL A 131 -2.30 -8.41 10.80
CA VAL A 131 -1.66 -7.90 12.02
C VAL A 131 -2.46 -6.74 12.61
N ALA A 132 -2.93 -5.81 11.78
CA ALA A 132 -3.77 -4.71 12.23
C ALA A 132 -5.10 -5.21 12.83
N ASN A 133 -5.74 -6.18 12.19
CA ASN A 133 -6.98 -6.81 12.65
C ASN A 133 -6.78 -7.51 14.00
N GLU A 134 -5.70 -8.28 14.16
CA GLU A 134 -5.34 -8.94 15.43
C GLU A 134 -5.11 -7.94 16.58
N LEU A 135 -4.61 -6.74 16.27
CA LEU A 135 -4.39 -5.66 17.23
C LEU A 135 -5.61 -4.74 17.40
N GLY A 136 -6.68 -4.96 16.64
CA GLY A 136 -7.88 -4.12 16.66
C GLY A 136 -7.65 -2.69 16.18
N ILE A 137 -6.63 -2.44 15.34
CA ILE A 137 -6.32 -1.12 14.79
C ILE A 137 -6.80 -0.99 13.34
N PRO A 138 -7.26 0.20 12.90
CA PRO A 138 -7.64 0.41 11.51
C PRO A 138 -6.47 0.21 10.55
N SER A 139 -6.73 -0.36 9.37
CA SER A 139 -5.74 -0.48 8.29
C SER A 139 -6.12 0.37 7.07
N TYR A 140 -5.11 0.88 6.37
CA TYR A 140 -5.28 1.72 5.18
C TYR A 140 -4.30 1.30 4.10
N ILE A 141 -4.77 1.20 2.85
CA ILE A 141 -3.90 0.89 1.71
C ILE A 141 -3.41 2.19 1.07
N PHE A 142 -2.10 2.36 1.00
CA PHE A 142 -1.43 3.38 0.21
C PHE A 142 -0.96 2.78 -1.12
N PHE A 143 -1.68 3.08 -2.20
CA PHE A 143 -1.41 2.50 -3.51
C PHE A 143 -0.50 3.41 -4.35
N ALA A 144 0.81 3.13 -4.34
CA ALA A 144 1.85 3.93 -5.01
C ALA A 144 1.91 3.72 -6.55
N SER A 145 0.75 3.59 -7.20
CA SER A 145 0.64 3.31 -8.65
C SER A 145 -0.66 3.90 -9.22
N PRO A 146 -0.79 4.08 -10.56
CA PRO A 146 -1.98 4.68 -11.14
C PRO A 146 -3.26 3.86 -10.95
N ALA A 147 -4.41 4.53 -11.06
CA ALA A 147 -5.73 3.88 -10.98
C ALA A 147 -5.95 2.81 -12.05
N SER A 148 -5.30 2.91 -13.23
CA SER A 148 -5.35 1.87 -14.26
C SER A 148 -4.70 0.57 -13.78
N PHE A 149 -3.60 0.65 -13.06
CA PHE A 149 -2.95 -0.53 -12.51
C PHE A 149 -3.72 -1.10 -11.32
N LEU A 150 -4.31 -0.26 -10.46
CA LEU A 150 -5.26 -0.71 -9.44
C LEU A 150 -6.44 -1.47 -10.07
N GLY A 151 -7.00 -0.91 -11.14
CA GLY A 151 -8.09 -1.53 -11.88
C GLY A 151 -7.70 -2.84 -12.57
N LEU A 152 -6.44 -2.98 -13.03
CA LEU A 152 -5.89 -4.26 -13.47
C LEU A 152 -5.83 -5.26 -12.30
N MET A 153 -5.24 -4.87 -11.16
CA MET A 153 -5.11 -5.73 -9.98
C MET A 153 -6.45 -6.28 -9.49
N LEU A 154 -7.49 -5.44 -9.49
CA LEU A 154 -8.85 -5.83 -9.14
C LEU A 154 -9.48 -6.82 -10.10
N HIS A 155 -9.11 -6.74 -11.38
CA HIS A 155 -9.63 -7.61 -12.41
C HIS A 155 -8.82 -8.91 -12.57
N LEU A 156 -7.63 -8.99 -11.97
CA LEU A 156 -6.76 -10.16 -12.07
C LEU A 156 -7.44 -11.48 -11.70
N PRO A 157 -8.25 -11.61 -10.62
CA PRO A 157 -8.87 -12.90 -10.30
C PRO A 157 -9.80 -13.41 -11.41
N ILE A 158 -10.47 -12.49 -12.12
CA ILE A 158 -11.34 -12.80 -13.25
C ILE A 158 -10.48 -13.21 -14.45
N LEU A 159 -9.41 -12.46 -14.72
CA LEU A 159 -8.44 -12.80 -15.78
C LEU A 159 -7.79 -14.16 -15.52
N ASP A 160 -7.37 -14.47 -14.30
CA ASP A 160 -6.71 -15.74 -13.95
C ASP A 160 -7.64 -16.93 -14.27
N THR A 161 -8.95 -16.78 -14.05
CA THR A 161 -9.94 -17.81 -14.41
C THR A 161 -10.08 -17.97 -15.93
N GLN A 162 -10.08 -16.86 -16.67
CA GLN A 162 -10.16 -16.84 -18.14
C GLN A 162 -8.88 -17.40 -18.78
N LEU A 163 -7.72 -16.95 -18.32
CA LEU A 163 -6.40 -17.39 -18.80
C LEU A 163 -6.12 -18.87 -18.48
N ALA A 164 -6.64 -19.40 -17.38
CA ALA A 164 -6.50 -20.82 -17.03
C ALA A 164 -7.36 -21.75 -17.92
N THR A 165 -8.40 -21.22 -18.55
CA THR A 165 -9.35 -21.99 -19.38
C THR A 165 -9.08 -21.84 -20.88
N GLU A 166 -8.36 -20.81 -21.31
CA GLU A 166 -8.04 -20.54 -22.71
C GLU A 166 -6.55 -20.80 -23.00
N LEU A 167 -6.24 -21.40 -24.16
CA LEU A 167 -4.87 -21.45 -24.69
C LEU A 167 -4.53 -20.04 -25.20
N VAL A 168 -4.14 -19.15 -24.29
CA VAL A 168 -3.96 -17.73 -24.59
C VAL A 168 -2.67 -17.50 -25.38
N ASP A 169 -2.82 -17.35 -26.69
CA ASP A 169 -1.74 -16.88 -27.57
C ASP A 169 -1.41 -15.41 -27.25
N SER A 170 -0.17 -14.97 -27.55
CA SER A 170 0.30 -13.62 -27.20
C SER A 170 -0.48 -12.49 -27.88
N GLU A 171 -1.28 -12.80 -28.90
CA GLU A 171 -2.13 -11.86 -29.63
C GLU A 171 -3.51 -11.66 -28.98
N THR A 172 -3.84 -12.42 -27.92
CA THR A 172 -5.13 -12.28 -27.25
C THR A 172 -5.23 -10.92 -26.55
N GLU A 173 -6.28 -10.18 -26.89
CA GLU A 173 -6.60 -8.90 -26.25
C GLU A 173 -7.44 -9.10 -24.99
N LEU A 174 -6.97 -8.57 -23.88
CA LEU A 174 -7.63 -8.63 -22.58
C LEU A 174 -8.54 -7.42 -22.39
N ILE A 175 -9.80 -7.69 -22.06
CA ILE A 175 -10.77 -6.66 -21.72
C ILE A 175 -10.71 -6.42 -20.22
N ILE A 176 -10.08 -5.32 -19.83
CA ILE A 176 -10.00 -4.90 -18.43
C ILE A 176 -10.88 -3.67 -18.24
N PRO A 177 -11.88 -3.67 -17.34
CA PRO A 177 -12.84 -2.57 -17.21
C PRO A 177 -12.23 -1.18 -16.94
N SER A 178 -11.01 -1.14 -16.40
CA SER A 178 -10.29 0.11 -16.12
C SER A 178 -9.52 0.68 -17.31
N PHE A 179 -9.48 -0.02 -18.45
CA PHE A 179 -8.81 0.42 -19.68
C PHE A 179 -9.85 0.72 -20.76
N VAL A 180 -9.63 1.81 -21.48
CA VAL A 180 -10.51 2.22 -22.60
C VAL A 180 -10.36 1.29 -23.79
N ASN A 181 -9.14 0.82 -24.03
CA ASN A 181 -8.82 -0.10 -25.12
C ASN A 181 -8.49 -1.47 -24.54
N PRO A 182 -8.83 -2.56 -25.25
CA PRO A 182 -8.29 -3.88 -24.94
C PRO A 182 -6.75 -3.85 -24.88
N LEU A 183 -6.17 -4.66 -24.01
CA LEU A 183 -4.73 -4.74 -23.83
C LEU A 183 -4.19 -6.05 -24.39
N PRO A 184 -3.18 -6.01 -25.28
CA PRO A 184 -2.46 -7.23 -25.64
C PRO A 184 -1.83 -7.86 -24.41
N HIS A 185 -1.89 -9.20 -24.27
CA HIS A 185 -1.28 -9.91 -23.15
C HIS A 185 0.20 -9.53 -22.92
N SER A 186 0.94 -9.23 -23.99
CA SER A 186 2.36 -8.84 -23.93
C SER A 186 2.66 -7.52 -23.21
N VAL A 187 1.66 -6.65 -23.00
CA VAL A 187 1.86 -5.36 -22.30
C VAL A 187 1.60 -5.44 -20.81
N LEU A 188 1.15 -6.60 -20.31
CA LEU A 188 0.98 -6.81 -18.89
C LEU A 188 2.33 -6.74 -18.18
N PRO A 189 2.38 -6.17 -16.97
CA PRO A 189 3.60 -6.15 -16.18
C PRO A 189 4.13 -7.55 -15.92
N SER A 190 5.46 -7.73 -15.92
CA SER A 190 6.09 -9.04 -15.69
C SER A 190 5.62 -9.70 -14.39
N ILE A 191 5.38 -8.88 -13.35
CA ILE A 191 4.85 -9.33 -12.06
C ILE A 191 3.48 -10.02 -12.16
N VAL A 192 2.70 -9.71 -13.21
CA VAL A 192 1.44 -10.40 -13.54
C VAL A 192 1.71 -11.63 -14.41
N LEU A 193 2.59 -11.50 -15.40
CA LEU A 193 2.91 -12.58 -16.35
C LEU A 193 3.67 -13.77 -15.72
N GLU A 194 4.46 -13.52 -14.68
CA GLU A 194 5.22 -14.54 -13.93
C GLU A 194 4.36 -15.37 -12.98
N ARG A 195 3.06 -15.07 -12.87
CA ARG A 195 2.12 -15.74 -11.96
C ARG A 195 1.71 -17.10 -12.53
N LYS A 196 2.53 -18.12 -12.30
CA LYS A 196 2.26 -19.50 -12.78
C LYS A 196 1.23 -20.26 -11.95
N ASP A 197 0.94 -19.82 -10.72
CA ASP A 197 -0.02 -20.48 -9.84
C ASP A 197 -1.00 -19.44 -9.25
N ALA A 198 -2.30 -19.73 -9.38
CA ALA A 198 -3.42 -18.92 -8.88
C ALA A 198 -3.57 -18.93 -7.33
N TYR A 199 -2.52 -19.26 -6.59
CA TYR A 199 -2.56 -19.38 -5.14
C TYR A 199 -1.36 -18.68 -4.49
N SER A 200 -1.63 -17.86 -3.46
CA SER A 200 -0.71 -17.30 -2.45
C SER A 200 -0.32 -15.82 -2.49
N CYS A 201 -0.87 -15.00 -3.39
CA CYS A 201 -0.78 -13.55 -3.17
C CYS A 201 -2.17 -13.06 -2.80
N ASP A 202 -2.38 -12.77 -1.51
CA ASP A 202 -3.50 -12.01 -0.96
C ASP A 202 -3.44 -10.56 -1.49
N LEU A 203 -3.40 -10.43 -2.82
CA LEU A 203 -3.72 -9.21 -3.52
C LEU A 203 -5.16 -8.93 -3.14
N VAL A 204 -5.35 -7.82 -2.42
CA VAL A 204 -6.58 -7.31 -1.84
C VAL A 204 -7.81 -8.06 -2.34
N LEU A 205 -8.50 -8.80 -1.46
CA LEU A 205 -9.75 -9.47 -1.76
C LEU A 205 -10.60 -8.51 -2.60
N ALA A 206 -10.79 -8.88 -3.87
CA ALA A 206 -11.42 -8.01 -4.85
C ALA A 206 -12.75 -7.49 -4.33
N GLU A 207 -13.45 -8.30 -3.53
CA GLU A 207 -14.73 -8.01 -2.90
C GLU A 207 -14.71 -6.82 -1.92
N GLU A 208 -13.68 -6.70 -1.06
CA GLU A 208 -13.60 -5.61 -0.07
C GLU A 208 -13.24 -4.28 -0.73
N LEU A 209 -12.38 -4.35 -1.74
CA LEU A 209 -11.94 -3.18 -2.51
C LEU A 209 -12.97 -2.75 -3.56
N GLU A 210 -13.66 -3.71 -4.20
CA GLU A 210 -14.79 -3.50 -5.09
C GLU A 210 -15.94 -2.83 -4.35
N ARG A 211 -16.21 -3.21 -3.09
CA ARG A 211 -17.21 -2.50 -2.27
C ARG A 211 -16.79 -1.05 -2.00
N GLY A 212 -15.50 -0.81 -1.71
CA GLY A 212 -14.96 0.55 -1.54
C GLY A 212 -14.98 1.38 -2.83
N ILE A 213 -14.78 0.74 -3.98
CA ILE A 213 -14.69 1.37 -5.30
C ILE A 213 -16.07 1.56 -5.94
N LYS A 214 -17.02 0.63 -5.79
CA LYS A 214 -18.42 0.79 -6.23
C LYS A 214 -19.07 2.01 -5.58
N LEU A 215 -18.82 2.22 -4.28
CA LEU A 215 -19.25 3.44 -3.57
C LEU A 215 -18.64 4.73 -4.15
N LEU A 216 -17.48 4.64 -4.82
CA LEU A 216 -16.82 5.77 -5.50
C LEU A 216 -17.19 5.88 -6.99
N MET A 217 -17.71 4.81 -7.61
CA MET A 217 -17.88 4.66 -9.06
C MET A 217 -19.33 4.69 -9.56
N ASP A 218 -20.33 4.88 -8.70
CA ASP A 218 -21.76 5.01 -9.08
C ASP A 218 -22.11 6.34 -9.83
N GLY A 219 -21.34 6.67 -10.88
CA GLY A 219 -21.58 7.77 -11.80
C GLY A 219 -21.19 7.38 -13.22
N ASP A 220 -22.21 7.07 -14.01
CA ASP A 220 -22.16 6.43 -15.33
C ASP A 220 -21.35 7.21 -16.39
N GLY A 221 -20.57 6.49 -17.21
CA GLY A 221 -20.10 6.92 -18.55
C GLY A 221 -19.34 8.25 -18.69
N GLU A 222 -18.35 8.52 -17.85
CA GLU A 222 -17.65 9.81 -17.76
C GLU A 222 -16.11 9.70 -17.67
N ILE A 223 -15.61 8.47 -17.66
CA ILE A 223 -14.29 8.08 -17.15
C ILE A 223 -13.13 8.58 -18.05
N GLY A 224 -13.23 8.45 -19.37
CA GLY A 224 -12.15 8.87 -20.29
C GLY A 224 -11.91 10.39 -20.33
N ARG A 225 -12.97 11.19 -20.19
CA ARG A 225 -12.89 12.66 -20.07
C ARG A 225 -12.44 13.07 -18.67
N LYS A 226 -12.91 12.35 -17.64
CA LYS A 226 -12.45 12.49 -16.25
C LYS A 226 -10.98 12.14 -16.05
N VAL A 227 -10.34 11.26 -16.83
CA VAL A 227 -8.89 10.98 -16.70
C VAL A 227 -8.03 12.17 -17.14
N LYS A 228 -8.38 12.83 -18.26
CA LYS A 228 -7.70 14.07 -18.70
C LYS A 228 -8.00 15.25 -17.76
N GLU A 229 -9.25 15.38 -17.30
CA GLU A 229 -9.57 16.33 -16.24
C GLU A 229 -8.90 15.96 -14.91
N MET A 230 -8.72 14.68 -14.57
CA MET A 230 -8.06 14.20 -13.35
C MET A 230 -6.57 14.45 -13.42
N MET A 231 -5.93 14.47 -14.58
CA MET A 231 -4.54 14.86 -14.71
C MET A 231 -4.36 16.33 -14.29
N GLU A 232 -5.21 17.23 -14.82
CA GLU A 232 -5.17 18.65 -14.50
C GLU A 232 -5.72 18.96 -13.09
N LYS A 233 -6.78 18.28 -12.67
CA LYS A 233 -7.32 18.32 -11.30
C LYS A 233 -6.35 17.68 -10.31
N SER A 234 -5.55 16.66 -10.66
CA SER A 234 -4.51 16.10 -9.78
C SER A 234 -3.40 17.11 -9.55
N ARG A 235 -3.00 17.85 -10.59
CA ARG A 235 -2.06 18.97 -10.46
C ARG A 235 -2.59 20.04 -9.51
N MET A 236 -3.88 20.37 -9.62
CA MET A 236 -4.56 21.31 -8.71
C MET A 236 -4.92 20.71 -7.34
N ALA A 237 -5.02 19.38 -7.23
CA ALA A 237 -5.46 18.66 -6.03
C ALA A 237 -4.42 18.70 -4.91
N VAL A 238 -3.14 18.69 -5.29
CA VAL A 238 -1.99 18.82 -4.38
C VAL A 238 -1.71 20.27 -3.96
N MET A 239 -2.35 21.26 -4.60
CA MET A 239 -2.30 22.65 -4.14
C MET A 239 -3.16 22.83 -2.89
N GLU A 240 -2.85 23.87 -2.11
CA GLU A 240 -3.63 24.23 -0.93
C GLU A 240 -5.11 24.46 -1.33
N ASN A 241 -6.03 23.81 -0.62
CA ASN A 241 -7.47 23.73 -0.93
C ASN A 241 -7.88 22.88 -2.16
N GLY A 242 -6.97 22.13 -2.78
CA GLY A 242 -7.29 21.13 -3.81
C GLY A 242 -7.97 19.88 -3.25
N SER A 243 -8.47 18.98 -4.11
CA SER A 243 -9.18 17.78 -3.66
C SER A 243 -8.32 16.82 -2.83
N SER A 244 -7.03 16.63 -3.15
CA SER A 244 -6.11 15.82 -2.32
C SER A 244 -5.84 16.51 -0.99
N TYR A 245 -5.78 17.85 -0.97
CA TYR A 245 -5.77 18.60 0.26
C TYR A 245 -7.06 18.34 1.06
N VAL A 246 -8.25 18.45 0.49
CA VAL A 246 -9.50 18.15 1.22
C VAL A 246 -9.55 16.70 1.71
N SER A 247 -9.22 15.72 0.87
CA SER A 247 -9.21 14.29 1.24
C SER A 247 -8.21 13.97 2.35
N LEU A 248 -7.02 14.58 2.33
CA LEU A 248 -6.06 14.42 3.42
C LEU A 248 -6.59 15.08 4.72
N GLY A 249 -7.33 16.19 4.62
CA GLY A 249 -8.04 16.76 5.77
C GLY A 249 -9.08 15.79 6.33
N SER A 250 -9.93 15.23 5.48
CA SER A 250 -10.93 14.22 5.89
C SER A 250 -10.30 12.94 6.45
N LEU A 251 -9.14 12.53 5.94
CA LEU A 251 -8.38 11.40 6.50
C LEU A 251 -7.86 11.74 7.89
N ILE A 252 -7.30 12.94 8.10
CA ILE A 252 -6.88 13.42 9.43
C ILE A 252 -8.08 13.44 10.38
N ASP A 253 -9.23 13.95 9.94
CA ASP A 253 -10.45 13.95 10.75
C ASP A 253 -10.85 12.52 11.14
N LYS A 254 -10.84 11.57 10.20
CA LYS A 254 -11.11 10.15 10.49
C LYS A 254 -10.11 9.53 11.47
N LEU A 255 -8.81 9.78 11.27
CA LEU A 255 -7.75 9.29 12.15
C LEU A 255 -7.86 9.86 13.56
N THR A 256 -8.42 11.07 13.69
CA THR A 256 -8.59 11.73 14.99
C THR A 256 -9.97 11.54 15.62
N ALA A 257 -10.97 11.06 14.85
CA ALA A 257 -12.34 10.82 15.31
C ALA A 257 -12.63 9.35 15.66
N ASN A 258 -11.98 8.38 15.00
CA ASN A 258 -12.12 6.97 15.36
C ASN A 258 -11.31 6.69 16.64
N ASN A 259 -12.05 6.57 17.75
CA ASN A 259 -11.63 6.20 19.13
C ASN A 259 -11.34 7.39 20.04
#